data_AF-A0A942MWI9-F1
#
_entry.id   AF-A0A942MWI9-F1
#
_cell.length_a   1.000
_cell.length_b   1.000
_cell.length_c   1.000
_cell.angle_alpha   90.00
_cell.angle_beta   90.00
_cell.angle_gamma   90.00
#
_symmetry.space_group_name_H-M   'P 1'
#
loop_
_entity.id
_entity.type
_entity.pdbx_description
1 polymer ?
#
loop_
_entity_poly.entity_id
_entity_poly.type
_entity_poly.pdbx_seq_one_letter_code
_entity_poly.pdbx_strand_id
1 'polypeptide(L)'
;MNILFFICFVGVGAQDYSPVAELAFPSIIPSNSSFDVSLITDNSVLEAEVLKLYLISPNNLNINSVKVKTDTASKDFNSLRTQIDKLSDNVFLTDINLLSEDLSINSFFQILLSLSSNGQEIILLNIYGEFIKNDKVISTIGELTSAARQSEKMLLAEVKNYIPEKSARNAAKFERGTFLSINLNKVNSDSLWIGFWLRLSGNNTDILKLIENSNNKVFSQIHINQFQKFCVLDDNGSVISKEIPFLSRKAWNHVGILFEKQSNVISFYRNGHKVAKQNFSGLLISNDLNISFGSENSNTFSIEQLRILKPQITVEKIFEEAKYISSAASVKTFLQLNFNSSVELTNVNNVYPVLHKNIKYVVSDAPIISRAPELNVSITYSYNQLEWRCVEINNISRFIVERSSAASSFIEIGSIDNIQDISSSYVFIDESVNKDEIAYYRIKQINKDGSTVYSQQIKVGMGNVEQFRLSQNYPNPFNPSTSIEIDLFEDAEIEVRVYNLEGQELVLLHKGFLVKGIHKFNFEAENLPSGIYLYKVSSPVFSQTKKMLLTK
;
A
#
# COMPACT_ATOMS: atom_id res chain seq x y z
N MET A 1 5.55 14.80 11.61
CA MET A 1 5.54 13.61 12.47
C MET A 1 4.35 12.75 12.06
N ASN A 2 4.60 11.67 11.32
CA ASN A 2 3.78 10.45 11.19
C ASN A 2 4.45 9.50 10.18
N ILE A 3 5.37 8.70 10.75
CA ILE A 3 5.74 7.31 10.48
C ILE A 3 5.83 6.90 8.99
N LEU A 4 7.01 7.15 8.41
CA LEU A 4 7.55 6.39 7.28
C LEU A 4 8.43 5.28 7.86
N PHE A 5 8.17 4.02 7.49
CA PHE A 5 9.11 2.93 7.75
C PHE A 5 10.38 3.18 6.92
N PHE A 6 11.49 3.45 7.62
CA PHE A 6 12.83 3.59 7.08
C PHE A 6 13.43 2.21 6.81
N ILE A 7 14.17 2.07 5.70
CA ILE A 7 15.51 1.46 5.71
C ILE A 7 16.42 2.34 4.83
N CYS A 8 17.20 3.21 5.47
CA CYS A 8 18.34 3.89 4.87
C CYS A 8 19.61 3.10 5.18
N PHE A 9 20.47 2.90 4.19
CA PHE A 9 21.91 2.78 4.43
C PHE A 9 22.50 4.19 4.48
N VAL A 10 23.15 4.57 5.58
CA VAL A 10 24.56 5.02 5.68
C VAL A 10 24.84 5.40 7.15
N GLY A 11 25.73 4.63 7.79
CA GLY A 11 26.76 5.05 8.74
C GLY A 11 26.40 5.92 9.95
N VAL A 12 26.42 5.30 11.13
CA VAL A 12 27.36 5.52 12.26
C VAL A 12 26.64 5.14 13.56
N GLY A 13 27.17 4.13 14.27
CA GLY A 13 26.97 4.00 15.71
C GLY A 13 25.85 3.10 16.21
N ALA A 14 25.65 1.94 15.61
CA ALA A 14 25.12 0.75 16.29
C ALA A 14 25.81 -0.46 15.66
N GLN A 15 25.90 -1.61 16.34
CA GLN A 15 26.26 -2.86 15.65
C GLN A 15 25.15 -3.16 14.64
N ASP A 16 25.31 -2.64 13.43
CA ASP A 16 24.41 -2.80 12.30
C ASP A 16 24.43 -4.28 11.88
N TYR A 17 23.43 -5.04 12.33
CA TYR A 17 23.09 -6.31 11.72
C TYR A 17 22.58 -6.03 10.30
N SER A 18 23.47 -5.99 9.31
CA SER A 18 23.04 -6.16 7.92
C SER A 18 22.35 -7.52 7.80
N PRO A 19 21.14 -7.61 7.22
CA PRO A 19 20.46 -8.89 7.08
C PRO A 19 21.29 -9.81 6.19
N VAL A 20 21.52 -11.04 6.65
CA VAL A 20 22.28 -12.08 5.93
C VAL A 20 21.62 -12.43 4.59
N ALA A 21 20.32 -12.15 4.42
CA ALA A 21 19.61 -12.35 3.17
C ALA A 21 18.51 -11.30 2.90
N GLU A 22 18.32 -10.98 1.62
CA GLU A 22 17.25 -10.16 1.05
C GLU A 22 16.12 -11.06 0.55
N LEU A 23 14.90 -10.89 1.08
CA LEU A 23 13.70 -11.60 0.63
C LEU A 23 12.89 -10.73 -0.34
N ALA A 24 12.54 -11.28 -1.51
CA ALA A 24 11.74 -10.61 -2.51
C ALA A 24 10.67 -11.54 -3.10
N PHE A 25 9.45 -11.03 -3.23
CA PHE A 25 8.27 -11.80 -3.62
C PHE A 25 7.25 -10.90 -4.35
N PRO A 26 6.32 -11.48 -5.14
CA PRO A 26 5.23 -10.72 -5.73
C PRO A 26 4.21 -10.34 -4.65
N SER A 27 3.70 -9.11 -4.70
CA SER A 27 2.66 -8.65 -3.76
C SER A 27 1.28 -9.27 -4.05
N ILE A 28 1.03 -9.63 -5.31
CA ILE A 28 -0.25 -10.15 -5.78
C ILE A 28 -0.05 -11.21 -6.86
N ILE A 29 -0.88 -12.27 -6.83
CA ILE A 29 -0.86 -13.36 -7.81
C ILE A 29 -2.27 -13.84 -8.15
N PRO A 30 -2.48 -14.41 -9.35
CA PRO A 30 -3.73 -15.10 -9.68
C PRO A 30 -3.99 -16.26 -8.70
N SER A 31 -5.25 -16.48 -8.32
CA SER A 31 -5.66 -17.63 -7.52
C SER A 31 -5.35 -18.93 -8.26
N ASN A 32 -4.96 -19.98 -7.54
CA ASN A 32 -4.60 -21.28 -8.11
C ASN A 32 -3.45 -21.19 -9.14
N SER A 33 -2.52 -20.24 -8.97
CA SER A 33 -1.35 -20.07 -9.84
C SER A 33 -0.04 -20.39 -9.14
N SER A 34 1.00 -20.57 -9.95
CA SER A 34 2.37 -20.70 -9.48
C SER A 34 3.08 -19.35 -9.48
N PHE A 35 3.88 -19.10 -8.46
CA PHE A 35 4.68 -17.88 -8.32
C PHE A 35 6.08 -18.20 -7.81
N ASP A 36 6.99 -17.25 -7.95
CA ASP A 36 8.36 -17.37 -7.47
C ASP A 36 8.58 -16.44 -6.26
N VAL A 37 9.34 -16.92 -5.27
CA VAL A 37 9.91 -16.13 -4.18
C VAL A 37 11.43 -16.24 -4.29
N SER A 38 12.13 -15.12 -4.12
CA SER A 38 13.58 -15.04 -4.23
C SER A 38 14.17 -14.67 -2.88
N LEU A 39 15.10 -15.50 -2.41
CA LEU A 39 16.00 -15.15 -1.32
C LEU A 39 17.38 -14.93 -1.90
N ILE A 40 17.95 -13.74 -1.72
CA ILE A 40 19.31 -13.42 -2.18
C ILE A 40 20.18 -13.29 -0.94
N THR A 41 21.24 -14.07 -0.88
CA THR A 41 22.22 -14.03 0.19
C THR A 41 23.59 -13.85 -0.44
N ASP A 42 24.47 -13.14 0.24
CA ASP A 42 25.86 -13.14 -0.15
C ASP A 42 26.59 -14.34 0.43
N ASN A 43 27.84 -14.53 0.00
CA ASN A 43 28.71 -15.53 0.57
C ASN A 43 29.46 -14.97 1.79
N SER A 44 28.90 -14.01 2.55
CA SER A 44 29.56 -13.48 3.77
C SER A 44 29.84 -14.57 4.81
N VAL A 45 29.19 -15.73 4.67
CA VAL A 45 29.38 -16.94 5.46
C VAL A 45 30.18 -17.99 4.68
N LEU A 46 31.32 -17.59 4.07
CA LEU A 46 32.23 -18.43 3.25
C LEU A 46 32.62 -19.79 3.86
N GLU A 47 32.41 -19.93 5.15
CA GLU A 47 32.77 -21.10 5.92
C GLU A 47 31.65 -22.15 6.04
N ALA A 48 30.42 -21.83 5.63
CA ALA A 48 29.28 -22.75 5.73
C ALA A 48 29.37 -23.87 4.70
N GLU A 49 29.11 -25.10 5.13
CA GLU A 49 29.09 -26.29 4.29
C GLU A 49 27.68 -26.57 3.77
N VAL A 50 26.67 -26.24 4.58
CA VAL A 50 25.25 -26.48 4.30
C VAL A 50 24.43 -25.28 4.76
N LEU A 51 23.44 -24.88 3.96
CA LEU A 51 22.33 -24.05 4.38
C LEU A 51 21.09 -24.92 4.56
N LYS A 52 20.62 -25.06 5.80
CA LYS A 52 19.30 -25.64 6.08
C LYS A 52 18.25 -24.56 5.98
N LEU A 53 17.28 -24.72 5.09
CA LEU A 53 16.21 -23.75 4.87
C LEU A 53 14.87 -24.32 5.31
N TYR A 54 14.23 -23.59 6.22
CA TYR A 54 12.94 -23.88 6.81
C TYR A 54 11.90 -22.95 6.19
N LEU A 55 10.87 -23.54 5.58
CA LEU A 55 9.77 -22.85 4.95
C LEU A 55 8.50 -23.24 5.71
N ILE A 56 7.91 -22.27 6.40
CA ILE A 56 6.82 -22.49 7.34
C ILE A 56 5.61 -21.71 6.83
N SER A 57 4.52 -22.41 6.55
CA SER A 57 3.28 -21.77 6.12
C SER A 57 2.09 -22.32 6.92
N PRO A 58 1.24 -21.44 7.47
CA PRO A 58 -0.04 -21.85 8.03
C PRO A 58 -1.04 -22.25 6.93
N ASN A 59 -0.78 -21.89 5.67
CA ASN A 59 -1.60 -22.24 4.51
C ASN A 59 -1.07 -23.52 3.83
N ASN A 60 -1.92 -24.19 3.07
CA ASN A 60 -1.50 -25.30 2.21
C ASN A 60 -0.80 -24.75 0.96
N LEU A 61 0.53 -24.69 1.02
CA LEU A 61 1.40 -24.37 -0.11
C LEU A 61 2.08 -25.61 -0.65
N ASN A 62 2.12 -25.72 -1.98
CA ASN A 62 2.96 -26.68 -2.66
C ASN A 62 4.25 -25.99 -3.08
N ILE A 63 5.38 -26.56 -2.70
CA ILE A 63 6.68 -26.11 -3.20
C ILE A 63 7.01 -26.97 -4.42
N ASN A 64 6.98 -26.37 -5.60
CA ASN A 64 7.18 -27.06 -6.86
C ASN A 64 8.67 -27.32 -7.13
N SER A 65 9.54 -26.37 -6.77
CA SER A 65 10.99 -26.52 -6.90
C SER A 65 11.74 -25.48 -6.08
N VAL A 66 12.95 -25.84 -5.64
CA VAL A 66 13.94 -24.90 -5.11
C VAL A 66 15.12 -24.88 -6.07
N LYS A 67 15.50 -23.70 -6.57
CA LYS A 67 16.66 -23.54 -7.44
C LYS A 67 17.67 -22.62 -6.81
N VAL A 68 18.94 -23.00 -6.80
CA VAL A 68 20.03 -22.10 -6.42
C VAL A 68 20.70 -21.62 -7.70
N LYS A 69 20.83 -20.30 -7.84
CA LYS A 69 21.46 -19.64 -8.97
C LYS A 69 22.63 -18.79 -8.50
N THR A 70 23.74 -18.91 -9.20
CA THR A 70 24.89 -18.00 -9.12
C THR A 70 25.01 -17.25 -10.45
N ASP A 71 26.05 -16.42 -10.57
CA ASP A 71 26.35 -15.74 -11.84
C ASP A 71 26.71 -16.72 -12.97
N THR A 72 27.21 -17.91 -12.63
CA THR A 72 27.78 -18.90 -13.55
C THR A 72 27.02 -20.22 -13.62
N ALA A 73 26.19 -20.54 -12.62
CA ALA A 73 25.54 -21.84 -12.49
C ALA A 73 24.09 -21.74 -11.98
N SER A 74 23.30 -22.77 -12.27
CA SER A 74 21.94 -22.95 -11.72
C SER A 74 21.72 -24.42 -11.41
N LYS A 75 21.26 -24.73 -10.21
CA LYS A 75 21.05 -26.10 -9.73
C LYS A 75 19.68 -26.27 -9.08
N ASP A 76 19.01 -27.35 -9.42
CA ASP A 76 17.70 -27.71 -8.86
C ASP A 76 17.87 -28.58 -7.62
N PHE A 77 17.06 -28.30 -6.59
CA PHE A 77 17.00 -29.03 -5.33
C PHE A 77 15.58 -29.57 -5.16
N ASN A 78 15.43 -30.89 -5.31
CA ASN A 78 14.13 -31.56 -5.34
C ASN A 78 13.75 -32.24 -4.01
N SER A 79 14.65 -32.28 -3.02
CA SER A 79 14.39 -32.96 -1.74
C SER A 79 13.87 -31.98 -0.69
N LEU A 80 12.55 -31.89 -0.56
CA LEU A 80 11.89 -31.22 0.56
C LEU A 80 11.29 -32.28 1.48
N ARG A 81 11.61 -32.23 2.77
CA ARG A 81 10.98 -33.09 3.77
C ARG A 81 9.80 -32.35 4.39
N THR A 82 8.63 -32.99 4.39
CA THR A 82 7.43 -32.51 5.08
C THR A 82 7.41 -33.09 6.49
N GLN A 83 7.28 -32.22 7.49
CA GLN A 83 6.97 -32.48 8.90
C GLN A 83 8.15 -32.55 9.89
N ILE A 84 8.14 -31.61 10.86
CA ILE A 84 8.71 -31.77 12.20
C ILE A 84 7.49 -31.98 13.10
N ASP A 85 7.36 -33.15 13.74
CA ASP A 85 6.17 -33.62 14.48
C ASP A 85 5.65 -32.73 15.63
N LYS A 86 6.24 -31.55 15.85
CA LYS A 86 5.95 -30.63 16.96
C LYS A 86 5.33 -29.28 16.58
N LEU A 87 5.06 -29.02 15.30
CA LEU A 87 4.50 -27.73 14.85
C LEU A 87 3.12 -27.92 14.19
N SER A 88 2.20 -26.97 14.44
CA SER A 88 0.85 -26.95 13.86
C SER A 88 0.82 -26.60 12.37
N ASP A 89 1.92 -26.05 11.86
CA ASP A 89 2.03 -25.46 10.53
C ASP A 89 2.74 -26.43 9.57
N ASN A 90 2.52 -26.26 8.26
CA ASN A 90 3.27 -27.00 7.26
C ASN A 90 4.72 -26.51 7.24
N VAL A 91 5.63 -27.35 7.75
CA VAL A 91 7.07 -27.09 7.72
C VAL A 91 7.71 -27.92 6.62
N PHE A 92 8.36 -27.24 5.68
CA PHE A 92 9.21 -27.84 4.68
C PHE A 92 10.67 -27.53 4.99
N LEU A 93 11.50 -28.56 4.95
CA LEU A 93 12.94 -28.46 5.13
C LEU A 93 13.67 -28.86 3.85
N THR A 94 14.62 -28.04 3.41
CA THR A 94 15.59 -28.41 2.37
C THR A 94 17.01 -28.10 2.82
N ASP A 95 17.93 -29.01 2.50
CA ASP A 95 19.35 -28.84 2.76
C ASP A 95 20.05 -28.45 1.45
N ILE A 96 20.71 -27.30 1.45
CA ILE A 96 21.46 -26.77 0.31
C ILE A 96 22.94 -26.95 0.60
N ASN A 97 23.61 -27.85 -0.12
CA ASN A 97 25.05 -28.04 -0.02
C ASN A 97 25.78 -26.85 -0.67
N LEU A 98 26.56 -26.11 0.13
CA LEU A 98 27.29 -24.91 -0.29
C LEU A 98 28.72 -25.22 -0.76
N LEU A 99 29.23 -26.44 -0.54
CA LEU A 99 30.59 -26.86 -0.91
C LEU A 99 30.74 -27.28 -2.38
N SER A 100 29.71 -27.15 -3.21
CA SER A 100 29.83 -27.49 -4.64
C SER A 100 30.78 -26.53 -5.35
N GLU A 101 31.64 -27.05 -6.25
CA GLU A 101 32.58 -26.26 -7.06
C GLU A 101 31.92 -25.10 -7.84
N ASP A 102 30.61 -25.19 -8.08
CA ASP A 102 29.78 -24.19 -8.78
C ASP A 102 29.42 -22.94 -7.94
N LEU A 103 29.61 -22.99 -6.61
CA LEU A 103 29.35 -21.89 -5.67
C LEU A 103 30.67 -21.18 -5.33
N SER A 104 31.35 -20.67 -6.35
CA SER A 104 32.64 -20.00 -6.20
C SER A 104 32.56 -18.73 -5.33
N ILE A 105 33.66 -18.42 -4.67
CA ILE A 105 33.83 -17.33 -3.70
C ILE A 105 33.69 -15.96 -4.39
N ASN A 106 32.80 -15.12 -3.81
CA ASN A 106 32.52 -13.69 -4.08
C ASN A 106 31.54 -13.31 -5.21
N SER A 107 30.24 -13.24 -4.86
CA SER A 107 29.37 -12.10 -5.21
C SER A 107 28.05 -12.20 -4.42
N PHE A 108 27.20 -13.18 -4.72
CA PHE A 108 25.98 -13.57 -4.02
C PHE A 108 25.36 -14.79 -4.71
N PHE A 109 24.39 -15.46 -4.09
CA PHE A 109 23.56 -16.46 -4.75
C PHE A 109 22.07 -16.23 -4.47
N GLN A 110 21.23 -16.64 -5.42
CA GLN A 110 19.77 -16.58 -5.33
C GLN A 110 19.22 -17.98 -5.07
N ILE A 111 18.41 -18.12 -4.02
CA ILE A 111 17.53 -19.26 -3.80
C ILE A 111 16.15 -18.86 -4.33
N LEU A 112 15.78 -19.44 -5.47
CA LEU A 112 14.50 -19.23 -6.12
C LEU A 112 13.54 -20.36 -5.74
N LEU A 113 12.52 -20.03 -4.97
CA LEU A 113 11.44 -20.93 -4.58
C LEU A 113 10.30 -20.76 -5.59
N SER A 114 9.95 -21.82 -6.32
CA SER A 114 8.72 -21.84 -7.13
C SER A 114 7.61 -22.53 -6.34
N LEU A 115 6.56 -21.80 -6.05
CA LEU A 115 5.46 -22.19 -5.17
C LEU A 115 4.14 -22.23 -5.97
N SER A 116 3.17 -22.99 -5.49
CA SER A 116 1.77 -22.91 -5.93
C SER A 116 0.86 -23.01 -4.71
N SER A 117 -0.24 -22.27 -4.76
CA SER A 117 -1.26 -22.26 -3.70
C SER A 117 -2.61 -22.65 -4.28
N ASN A 118 -3.40 -23.36 -3.49
CA ASN A 118 -4.79 -23.67 -3.79
C ASN A 118 -5.66 -22.86 -2.81
N GLY A 119 -6.49 -21.94 -3.30
CA GLY A 119 -7.41 -21.18 -2.45
C GLY A 119 -7.43 -19.68 -2.70
N GLN A 120 -8.28 -18.99 -1.91
CA GLN A 120 -8.62 -17.57 -2.06
C GLN A 120 -8.10 -16.68 -0.93
N GLU A 121 -7.23 -17.21 -0.07
CA GLU A 121 -6.73 -16.49 1.12
C GLU A 121 -5.39 -15.78 0.85
N ILE A 122 -5.00 -14.90 1.78
CA ILE A 122 -3.65 -14.34 1.83
C ILE A 122 -2.68 -15.48 2.14
N ILE A 123 -1.62 -15.58 1.34
CA ILE A 123 -0.55 -16.56 1.54
C ILE A 123 0.48 -15.96 2.50
N LEU A 124 0.75 -16.67 3.59
CA LEU A 124 1.82 -16.36 4.52
C LEU A 124 2.91 -17.43 4.43
N LEU A 125 4.14 -17.02 4.10
CA LEU A 125 5.30 -17.89 4.09
C LEU A 125 6.40 -17.29 4.97
N ASN A 126 6.64 -17.91 6.11
CA ASN A 126 7.77 -17.62 6.98
C ASN A 126 8.99 -18.41 6.51
N ILE A 127 10.15 -17.76 6.47
CA ILE A 127 11.41 -18.33 6.02
C ILE A 127 12.45 -18.14 7.12
N TYR A 128 13.09 -19.24 7.48
CA TYR A 128 14.22 -19.28 8.39
C TYR A 128 15.34 -20.12 7.79
N GLY A 129 16.59 -19.76 8.03
CA GLY A 129 17.74 -20.49 7.51
C GLY A 129 18.86 -20.62 8.52
N GLU A 130 19.58 -21.74 8.49
CA GLU A 130 20.77 -21.99 9.31
C GLU A 130 21.96 -22.31 8.39
N PHE A 131 23.01 -21.50 8.49
CA PHE A 131 24.31 -21.80 7.87
C PHE A 131 25.12 -22.66 8.83
N ILE A 132 25.53 -23.85 8.38
CA ILE A 132 26.15 -24.87 9.23
C ILE A 132 27.55 -25.20 8.71
N LYS A 133 28.50 -25.30 9.65
CA LYS A 133 29.85 -25.82 9.43
C LYS A 133 30.23 -26.77 10.56
N ASN A 134 30.76 -27.96 10.25
CA ASN A 134 31.15 -28.94 11.27
C ASN A 134 30.03 -29.19 12.31
N ASP A 135 28.80 -29.36 11.82
CA ASP A 135 27.57 -29.54 12.64
C ASP A 135 27.22 -28.38 13.60
N LYS A 136 27.84 -27.20 13.45
CA LYS A 136 27.52 -25.99 14.22
C LYS A 136 26.88 -24.93 13.34
N VAL A 137 25.80 -24.32 13.83
CA VAL A 137 25.20 -23.13 13.22
C VAL A 137 26.17 -21.95 13.42
N ILE A 138 26.65 -21.37 12.33
CA ILE A 138 27.59 -20.25 12.33
C ILE A 138 26.92 -18.92 11.95
N SER A 139 25.76 -18.98 11.29
CA SER A 139 24.94 -17.80 10.95
C SER A 139 23.51 -18.24 10.66
N THR A 140 22.56 -17.31 10.66
CA THR A 140 21.15 -17.58 10.40
C THR A 140 20.50 -16.56 9.46
N ILE A 141 19.48 -17.00 8.74
CA ILE A 141 18.53 -16.13 8.03
C ILE A 141 17.31 -15.98 8.95
N GLY A 142 17.15 -14.80 9.54
CA GLY A 142 16.17 -14.58 10.61
C GLY A 142 16.60 -15.17 11.96
N GLU A 143 15.74 -15.06 12.97
CA GLU A 143 15.95 -15.66 14.29
C GLU A 143 14.73 -16.48 14.74
N LEU A 144 15.00 -17.60 15.41
CA LEU A 144 14.00 -18.42 16.10
C LEU A 144 14.10 -18.16 17.61
N THR A 145 13.11 -17.49 18.21
CA THR A 145 13.05 -17.33 19.67
C THR A 145 12.31 -18.48 20.32
N SER A 146 12.87 -19.02 21.41
CA SER A 146 12.41 -20.22 22.12
C SER A 146 11.16 -20.02 23.01
N ALA A 147 10.53 -18.85 22.98
CA ALA A 147 9.27 -18.62 23.70
C ALA A 147 8.07 -18.98 22.80
N ALA A 148 7.20 -19.85 23.32
CA ALA A 148 6.00 -20.29 22.63
C ALA A 148 5.19 -19.12 22.03
N ARG A 149 5.06 -19.12 20.70
CA ARG A 149 4.13 -18.33 19.86
C ARG A 149 4.48 -16.88 19.48
N GLN A 150 5.75 -16.55 19.24
CA GLN A 150 6.07 -15.31 18.50
C GLN A 150 7.16 -15.53 17.44
N SER A 151 6.77 -15.38 16.16
CA SER A 151 7.56 -15.44 14.93
C SER A 151 8.35 -14.14 14.67
N GLU A 152 8.79 -13.45 15.72
CA GLU A 152 9.11 -12.02 15.64
C GLU A 152 10.34 -11.67 14.78
N LYS A 153 11.08 -12.65 14.25
CA LYS A 153 12.27 -12.40 13.43
C LYS A 153 12.48 -13.35 12.25
N MET A 154 11.46 -14.09 11.81
CA MET A 154 11.53 -14.80 10.52
C MET A 154 11.29 -13.83 9.37
N LEU A 155 11.84 -14.12 8.19
CA LEU A 155 11.48 -13.36 6.99
C LEU A 155 10.09 -13.79 6.54
N LEU A 156 9.17 -12.85 6.34
CA LEU A 156 7.79 -13.12 5.95
C LEU A 156 7.54 -12.66 4.51
N ALA A 157 7.10 -13.60 3.67
CA ALA A 157 6.47 -13.29 2.38
C ALA A 157 4.94 -13.33 2.53
N GLU A 158 4.32 -12.16 2.42
CA GLU A 158 2.86 -12.00 2.38
C GLU A 158 2.41 -11.76 0.93
N VAL A 159 1.67 -12.72 0.35
CA VAL A 159 1.23 -12.68 -1.05
C VAL A 159 -0.30 -12.73 -1.12
N LYS A 160 -0.90 -11.75 -1.81
CA LYS A 160 -2.37 -11.68 -1.96
C LYS A 160 -2.83 -12.42 -3.21
N ASN A 161 -3.85 -13.26 -3.07
CA ASN A 161 -4.53 -13.88 -4.20
C ASN A 161 -5.64 -12.96 -4.74
N TYR A 162 -5.83 -12.96 -6.07
CA TYR A 162 -7.05 -12.44 -6.71
C TYR A 162 -7.62 -13.49 -7.65
N ILE A 163 -8.93 -13.49 -7.87
CA ILE A 163 -9.57 -14.40 -8.81
C ILE A 163 -9.52 -13.73 -10.18
N PRO A 164 -8.86 -14.32 -11.19
CA PRO A 164 -8.83 -13.70 -12.50
C PRO A 164 -10.22 -13.67 -13.13
N GLU A 165 -10.67 -12.50 -13.54
CA GLU A 165 -11.78 -12.43 -14.50
C GLU A 165 -11.30 -12.88 -15.86
N LYS A 166 -12.16 -13.62 -16.56
CA LYS A 166 -12.11 -13.61 -18.01
C LYS A 166 -12.55 -12.23 -18.47
N SER A 167 -11.62 -11.28 -18.44
CA SER A 167 -11.83 -10.03 -19.14
C SER A 167 -12.03 -10.36 -20.61
N ALA A 168 -12.95 -9.69 -21.31
CA ALA A 168 -13.03 -9.77 -22.77
C ALA A 168 -11.80 -9.10 -23.45
N ARG A 169 -10.72 -8.86 -22.69
CA ARG A 169 -9.53 -8.13 -23.11
C ARG A 169 -8.37 -9.08 -23.33
N ASN A 170 -7.45 -8.64 -24.17
CA ASN A 170 -6.22 -9.39 -24.43
C ASN A 170 -5.01 -8.62 -23.89
N ALA A 171 -3.96 -9.35 -23.55
CA ALA A 171 -2.62 -8.84 -23.37
C ALA A 171 -1.80 -9.05 -24.65
N ALA A 172 -0.91 -8.12 -24.95
CA ALA A 172 0.09 -8.29 -26.00
C ALA A 172 1.23 -9.16 -25.49
N LYS A 173 1.45 -10.30 -26.14
CA LYS A 173 2.54 -11.23 -25.87
C LYS A 173 3.68 -10.98 -26.84
N PHE A 174 4.85 -10.72 -26.26
CA PHE A 174 6.11 -10.51 -26.93
C PHE A 174 6.93 -11.79 -26.88
N GLU A 175 7.44 -12.21 -28.03
CA GLU A 175 8.37 -13.32 -28.18
C GLU A 175 9.63 -12.81 -28.89
N ARG A 176 10.64 -13.66 -29.04
CA ARG A 176 11.87 -13.29 -29.71
C ARG A 176 11.59 -12.76 -31.13
N GLY A 177 12.05 -11.55 -31.44
CA GLY A 177 11.84 -10.90 -32.75
C GLY A 177 10.48 -10.20 -32.91
N THR A 178 9.69 -10.12 -31.84
CA THR A 178 8.46 -9.31 -31.75
C THR A 178 8.81 -7.92 -31.21
N PHE A 179 8.19 -6.88 -31.77
CA PHE A 179 8.29 -5.53 -31.21
C PHE A 179 7.00 -4.73 -31.33
N LEU A 180 6.88 -3.71 -30.49
CA LEU A 180 5.89 -2.63 -30.53
C LEU A 180 6.64 -1.31 -30.34
N SER A 181 6.54 -0.41 -31.30
CA SER A 181 7.21 0.89 -31.27
C SER A 181 6.18 2.01 -31.42
N ILE A 182 6.23 2.97 -30.50
CA ILE A 182 5.28 4.08 -30.42
C ILE A 182 6.08 5.38 -30.58
N ASN A 183 5.75 6.14 -31.63
CA ASN A 183 6.36 7.43 -31.92
C ASN A 183 5.55 8.54 -31.26
N LEU A 184 6.08 9.10 -30.19
CA LEU A 184 5.50 10.23 -29.47
C LEU A 184 5.97 11.55 -30.05
N ASN A 185 5.41 11.91 -31.19
CA ASN A 185 5.75 13.17 -31.85
C ASN A 185 4.93 14.33 -31.27
N LYS A 186 5.55 15.48 -30.96
CA LYS A 186 4.87 16.71 -30.47
C LYS A 186 4.20 16.61 -29.09
N VAL A 187 4.82 15.91 -28.15
CA VAL A 187 4.33 15.88 -26.76
C VAL A 187 4.71 17.17 -26.02
N ASN A 188 3.92 18.23 -26.19
CA ASN A 188 4.07 19.46 -25.41
C ASN A 188 3.56 19.22 -23.97
N SER A 189 4.45 18.84 -23.05
CA SER A 189 4.14 18.61 -21.63
C SER A 189 5.41 18.68 -20.78
N ASP A 190 5.36 19.28 -19.59
CA ASP A 190 6.51 19.30 -18.67
C ASP A 190 6.79 17.95 -18.03
N SER A 191 5.81 17.06 -18.06
CA SER A 191 5.91 15.70 -17.55
C SER A 191 5.11 14.72 -18.40
N LEU A 192 5.55 13.47 -18.42
CA LEU A 192 4.89 12.39 -19.15
C LEU A 192 4.96 11.12 -18.32
N TRP A 193 3.85 10.42 -18.21
CA TRP A 193 3.78 9.13 -17.55
C TRP A 193 3.52 8.02 -18.56
N ILE A 194 4.25 6.92 -18.47
CA ILE A 194 3.96 5.66 -19.20
C ILE A 194 3.68 4.59 -18.15
N GLY A 195 2.49 4.00 -18.18
CA GLY A 195 2.07 2.93 -17.27
C GLY A 195 1.62 1.71 -18.04
N PHE A 196 1.96 0.51 -17.57
CA PHE A 196 1.46 -0.75 -18.14
C PHE A 196 1.59 -1.89 -17.13
N TRP A 197 0.73 -2.89 -17.27
CA TRP A 197 0.92 -4.18 -16.62
C TRP A 197 1.98 -4.99 -17.37
N LEU A 198 2.86 -5.65 -16.64
CA LEU A 198 3.92 -6.52 -17.14
C LEU A 198 3.85 -7.88 -16.47
N ARG A 199 3.89 -8.95 -17.27
CA ARG A 199 4.04 -10.32 -16.80
C ARG A 199 5.17 -11.01 -17.55
N LEU A 200 6.12 -11.58 -16.80
CA LEU A 200 7.26 -12.28 -17.36
C LEU A 200 6.94 -13.77 -17.59
N SER A 201 7.49 -14.33 -18.65
CA SER A 201 7.54 -15.79 -18.85
C SER A 201 8.97 -16.35 -18.73
N GLY A 202 9.99 -15.51 -18.88
CA GLY A 202 11.41 -15.88 -18.77
C GLY A 202 12.25 -14.88 -17.97
N ASN A 203 13.53 -15.20 -17.79
CA ASN A 203 14.57 -14.32 -17.25
C ASN A 203 15.41 -13.70 -18.37
N ASN A 204 16.34 -12.79 -18.08
CA ASN A 204 17.21 -12.16 -19.08
C ASN A 204 16.42 -11.57 -20.28
N THR A 205 15.54 -10.62 -20.00
CA THR A 205 14.52 -10.14 -20.92
C THR A 205 14.64 -8.63 -21.11
N ASP A 206 14.85 -8.19 -22.35
CA ASP A 206 14.67 -6.79 -22.74
C ASP A 206 13.18 -6.45 -22.80
N ILE A 207 12.73 -5.51 -21.97
CA ILE A 207 11.31 -5.14 -21.92
C ILE A 207 11.05 -3.92 -22.78
N LEU A 208 11.76 -2.83 -22.51
CA LEU A 208 11.47 -1.52 -23.08
C LEU A 208 12.76 -0.72 -23.29
N LYS A 209 12.84 -0.01 -24.42
CA LYS A 209 13.87 0.97 -24.75
C LYS A 209 13.23 2.35 -24.97
N LEU A 210 13.89 3.37 -24.48
CA LEU A 210 13.57 4.78 -24.71
C LEU A 210 14.58 5.35 -25.70
N ILE A 211 14.10 5.80 -26.85
CA ILE A 211 14.93 6.15 -28.00
C ILE A 211 14.58 7.56 -28.49
N GLU A 212 15.57 8.36 -28.84
CA GLU A 212 15.40 9.62 -29.55
C GLU A 212 15.12 9.38 -31.03
N ASN A 213 14.02 9.90 -31.57
CA ASN A 213 13.68 9.68 -32.97
C ASN A 213 14.64 10.36 -33.96
N SER A 214 15.20 11.51 -33.58
CA SER A 214 16.01 12.36 -34.48
C SER A 214 17.33 11.70 -34.91
N ASN A 215 17.95 10.92 -34.01
CA ASN A 215 19.28 10.33 -34.21
C ASN A 215 19.36 8.85 -33.79
N ASN A 216 18.24 8.25 -33.40
CA ASN A 216 18.13 6.86 -32.92
C ASN A 216 18.98 6.55 -31.68
N LYS A 217 19.28 7.56 -30.85
CA LYS A 217 20.03 7.39 -29.60
C LYS A 217 19.15 6.75 -28.52
N VAL A 218 19.63 5.69 -27.87
CA VAL A 218 18.99 5.11 -26.69
C VAL A 218 19.31 5.98 -25.47
N PHE A 219 18.31 6.34 -24.67
CA PHE A 219 18.52 7.05 -23.41
C PHE A 219 18.61 6.11 -22.22
N SER A 220 17.74 5.11 -22.21
CA SER A 220 17.67 4.12 -21.16
C SER A 220 16.87 2.92 -21.61
N GLN A 221 17.12 1.79 -20.96
CA GLN A 221 16.45 0.53 -21.22
C GLN A 221 16.02 -0.12 -19.90
N ILE A 222 14.81 -0.67 -19.88
CA ILE A 222 14.33 -1.59 -18.84
C ILE A 222 14.67 -3.01 -19.29
N HIS A 223 15.43 -3.71 -18.45
CA HIS A 223 15.86 -5.07 -18.66
C HIS A 223 15.62 -5.91 -17.41
N ILE A 224 15.21 -7.16 -17.55
CA ILE A 224 15.13 -8.11 -16.44
C ILE A 224 16.30 -9.07 -16.55
N ASN A 225 17.21 -9.10 -15.58
CA ASN A 225 18.39 -9.97 -15.69
C ASN A 225 18.08 -11.47 -15.41
N GLN A 226 19.11 -12.30 -15.36
CA GLN A 226 19.00 -13.74 -15.12
C GLN A 226 18.42 -14.13 -13.73
N PHE A 227 18.52 -13.24 -12.75
CA PHE A 227 18.00 -13.37 -11.39
C PHE A 227 16.58 -12.81 -11.24
N GLN A 228 15.90 -12.50 -12.34
CA GLN A 228 14.57 -11.88 -12.34
C GLN A 228 14.55 -10.50 -11.66
N LYS A 229 15.68 -9.80 -11.71
CA LYS A 229 15.87 -8.48 -11.10
C LYS A 229 15.64 -7.39 -12.16
N PHE A 230 14.76 -6.43 -11.87
CA PHE A 230 14.48 -5.24 -12.68
C PHE A 230 15.67 -4.27 -12.78
N CYS A 231 16.36 -4.27 -13.91
CA CYS A 231 17.51 -3.42 -14.15
C CYS A 231 17.12 -2.25 -15.05
N VAL A 232 17.69 -1.08 -14.74
CA VAL A 232 17.73 0.04 -15.67
C VAL A 232 19.15 0.16 -16.22
N LEU A 233 19.25 0.16 -17.54
CA LEU A 233 20.51 0.33 -18.27
C LEU A 233 20.59 1.76 -18.83
N ASP A 234 21.79 2.31 -18.88
CA ASP A 234 22.10 3.54 -19.60
C ASP A 234 22.23 3.32 -21.11
N ASP A 235 22.68 4.35 -21.84
CA ASP A 235 22.86 4.32 -23.29
C ASP A 235 24.00 3.41 -23.75
N ASN A 236 24.93 3.06 -22.85
CA ASN A 236 26.03 2.12 -23.09
C ASN A 236 25.67 0.68 -22.65
N GLY A 237 24.46 0.45 -22.13
CA GLY A 237 24.04 -0.85 -21.61
C GLY A 237 24.55 -1.16 -20.20
N SER A 238 25.14 -0.18 -19.50
CA SER A 238 25.62 -0.34 -18.12
C SER A 238 24.46 -0.21 -17.13
N VAL A 239 24.44 -1.07 -16.10
CA VAL A 239 23.41 -1.02 -15.03
C VAL A 239 23.64 0.21 -14.15
N ILE A 240 22.58 1.00 -13.95
CA ILE A 240 22.63 2.29 -13.23
C ILE A 240 21.68 2.35 -12.02
N SER A 241 20.90 1.30 -11.75
CA SER A 241 19.95 1.23 -10.62
C SER A 241 20.50 0.48 -9.41
N LYS A 242 20.38 1.03 -8.19
CA LYS A 242 20.78 0.39 -6.92
C LYS A 242 19.67 -0.41 -6.23
N GLU A 243 18.40 -0.11 -6.50
CA GLU A 243 17.24 -0.75 -5.85
C GLU A 243 16.47 -1.57 -6.87
N ILE A 244 16.91 -2.81 -7.07
CA ILE A 244 16.38 -3.65 -8.14
C ILE A 244 15.33 -4.61 -7.57
N PRO A 245 14.01 -4.36 -7.77
CA PRO A 245 13.00 -5.30 -7.34
C PRO A 245 13.08 -6.60 -8.14
N PHE A 246 12.87 -7.71 -7.43
CA PHE A 246 12.56 -8.99 -8.04
C PHE A 246 11.18 -8.96 -8.73
N LEU A 247 11.06 -9.67 -9.85
CA LEU A 247 9.81 -9.95 -10.57
C LEU A 247 9.59 -11.46 -10.68
N SER A 248 8.63 -11.98 -9.92
CA SER A 248 8.16 -13.35 -10.09
C SER A 248 7.70 -13.56 -11.53
N ARG A 249 8.07 -14.70 -12.13
CA ARG A 249 7.47 -15.12 -13.39
C ARG A 249 5.97 -15.36 -13.17
N LYS A 250 5.19 -15.17 -14.22
CA LYS A 250 3.72 -15.36 -14.24
C LYS A 250 2.90 -14.41 -13.35
N ALA A 251 3.53 -13.66 -12.43
CA ALA A 251 2.86 -12.61 -11.68
C ALA A 251 2.83 -11.31 -12.50
N TRP A 252 1.73 -10.57 -12.34
CA TRP A 252 1.57 -9.26 -12.95
C TRP A 252 2.17 -8.16 -12.06
N ASN A 253 2.88 -7.23 -12.68
CA ASN A 253 3.46 -6.07 -12.03
C ASN A 253 3.06 -4.82 -12.80
N HIS A 254 2.59 -3.79 -12.11
CA HIS A 254 2.32 -2.51 -12.75
C HIS A 254 3.62 -1.70 -12.81
N VAL A 255 4.12 -1.47 -14.01
CA VAL A 255 5.33 -0.70 -14.29
C VAL A 255 4.96 0.73 -14.65
N GLY A 256 5.73 1.68 -14.14
CA GLY A 256 5.54 3.10 -14.36
C GLY A 256 6.86 3.78 -14.75
N ILE A 257 6.80 4.70 -15.70
CA ILE A 257 7.94 5.52 -16.14
C ILE A 257 7.47 6.97 -16.17
N LEU A 258 8.11 7.82 -15.37
CA LEU A 258 7.84 9.25 -15.32
C LEU A 258 9.00 10.02 -15.93
N PHE A 259 8.69 10.89 -16.90
CA PHE A 259 9.62 11.87 -17.45
C PHE A 259 9.32 13.22 -16.81
N GLU A 260 10.36 13.92 -16.34
CA GLU A 260 10.26 15.23 -15.72
C GLU A 260 11.21 16.21 -16.41
N LYS A 261 10.67 17.20 -17.14
CA LYS A 261 11.42 18.17 -17.94
C LYS A 261 12.36 19.02 -17.14
N GLN A 262 11.81 19.63 -16.10
CA GLN A 262 12.49 20.69 -15.37
C GLN A 262 13.73 20.15 -14.65
N SER A 263 13.63 18.91 -14.15
CA SER A 263 14.74 18.23 -13.47
C SER A 263 15.62 17.40 -14.39
N ASN A 264 15.23 17.19 -15.66
CA ASN A 264 15.94 16.30 -16.58
C ASN A 264 16.07 14.86 -16.05
N VAL A 265 14.97 14.32 -15.52
CA VAL A 265 14.94 13.02 -14.85
C VAL A 265 13.91 12.07 -15.47
N ILE A 266 14.31 10.81 -15.63
CA ILE A 266 13.43 9.67 -15.82
C ILE A 266 13.38 8.88 -14.51
N SER A 267 12.19 8.72 -13.94
CA SER A 267 11.97 7.90 -12.75
C SER A 267 11.21 6.63 -13.13
N PHE A 268 11.73 5.47 -12.75
CA PHE A 268 11.10 4.17 -12.98
C PHE A 268 10.48 3.66 -11.69
N TYR A 269 9.33 3.03 -11.82
CA TYR A 269 8.53 2.61 -10.69
C TYR A 269 7.90 1.23 -10.92
N ARG A 270 7.69 0.48 -9.83
CA ARG A 270 7.03 -0.82 -9.80
C ARG A 270 5.99 -0.85 -8.69
N ASN A 271 4.76 -1.22 -9.03
CA ASN A 271 3.61 -1.33 -8.12
C ASN A 271 3.33 -0.08 -7.25
N GLY A 272 3.82 1.10 -7.64
CA GLY A 272 3.67 2.36 -6.88
C GLY A 272 4.96 2.86 -6.23
N HIS A 273 6.00 2.03 -6.15
CA HIS A 273 7.27 2.39 -5.54
C HIS A 273 8.28 2.79 -6.60
N LYS A 274 9.04 3.86 -6.36
CA LYS A 274 10.17 4.25 -7.20
C LYS A 274 11.29 3.23 -7.02
N VAL A 275 11.87 2.76 -8.11
CA VAL A 275 12.89 1.70 -8.09
C VAL A 275 14.19 2.14 -8.77
N ALA A 276 14.11 3.12 -9.67
CA ALA A 276 15.30 3.69 -10.28
C ALA A 276 15.06 5.12 -10.74
N LYS A 277 16.15 5.84 -10.96
CA LYS A 277 16.16 7.20 -11.47
C LYS A 277 17.36 7.35 -12.40
N GLN A 278 17.17 8.02 -13.53
CA GLN A 278 18.23 8.33 -14.48
C GLN A 278 18.14 9.79 -14.93
N ASN A 279 19.28 10.48 -14.98
CA ASN A 279 19.35 11.82 -15.56
C ASN A 279 19.44 11.71 -17.10
N PHE A 280 18.83 12.64 -17.83
CA PHE A 280 18.94 12.72 -19.28
C PHE A 280 19.33 14.12 -19.75
N SER A 281 20.06 14.25 -20.85
CA SER A 281 20.46 15.56 -21.38
C SER A 281 19.34 16.19 -22.22
N GLY A 282 18.49 17.01 -21.59
CA GLY A 282 17.87 18.26 -22.10
C GLY A 282 17.10 18.33 -23.44
N LEU A 283 17.06 17.31 -24.29
CA LEU A 283 16.41 17.34 -25.60
C LEU A 283 15.07 16.61 -25.65
N LEU A 284 14.75 15.78 -24.65
CA LEU A 284 13.68 14.78 -24.77
C LEU A 284 12.24 15.27 -24.55
N ILE A 285 12.04 16.57 -24.37
CA ILE A 285 10.71 17.16 -24.32
C ILE A 285 10.52 18.15 -25.48
N SER A 286 11.31 17.95 -26.54
CA SER A 286 11.24 18.74 -27.77
C SER A 286 10.55 18.03 -28.92
N ASN A 287 9.65 17.06 -28.66
CA ASN A 287 8.70 16.47 -29.64
C ASN A 287 9.07 15.14 -30.29
N ASP A 288 10.10 14.37 -29.90
CA ASP A 288 10.60 13.21 -30.70
C ASP A 288 11.07 12.00 -29.85
N LEU A 289 10.19 11.46 -28.99
CA LEU A 289 10.47 10.24 -28.19
C LEU A 289 9.87 8.99 -28.86
N ASN A 290 10.66 7.93 -28.97
CA ASN A 290 10.21 6.59 -29.33
C ASN A 290 10.27 5.66 -28.14
N ILE A 291 9.18 4.94 -27.91
CA ILE A 291 9.09 3.89 -26.90
C ILE A 291 9.00 2.57 -27.66
N SER A 292 9.97 1.70 -27.46
CA SER A 292 10.02 0.40 -28.13
C SER A 292 9.99 -0.73 -27.11
N PHE A 293 9.02 -1.62 -27.23
CA PHE A 293 8.88 -2.83 -26.42
C PHE A 293 9.35 -4.05 -27.22
N GLY A 294 10.02 -4.97 -26.54
CA GLY A 294 10.56 -6.19 -27.12
C GLY A 294 11.84 -5.94 -27.94
N SER A 295 12.56 -7.03 -28.23
CA SER A 295 13.77 -6.99 -29.05
C SER A 295 13.99 -8.33 -29.77
N GLU A 296 14.94 -8.37 -30.72
CA GLU A 296 15.37 -9.62 -31.36
C GLU A 296 15.97 -10.63 -30.36
N ASN A 297 16.31 -10.20 -29.15
CA ASN A 297 16.90 -11.01 -28.08
C ASN A 297 15.98 -11.14 -26.85
N SER A 298 14.81 -10.50 -26.84
CA SER A 298 13.93 -10.53 -25.67
C SER A 298 13.32 -11.91 -25.49
N ASN A 299 13.45 -12.46 -24.29
CA ASN A 299 12.65 -13.58 -23.85
C ASN A 299 11.17 -13.21 -23.72
N THR A 300 10.30 -14.21 -23.53
CA THR A 300 8.86 -13.98 -23.61
C THR A 300 8.32 -13.18 -22.41
N PHE A 301 7.50 -12.17 -22.71
CA PHE A 301 6.73 -11.40 -21.72
C PHE A 301 5.38 -10.95 -22.30
N SER A 302 4.48 -10.51 -21.44
CA SER A 302 3.19 -9.94 -21.83
C SER A 302 3.00 -8.57 -21.19
N ILE A 303 2.36 -7.66 -21.91
CA ILE A 303 1.91 -6.37 -21.37
C ILE A 303 0.42 -6.16 -21.60
N GLU A 304 -0.21 -5.39 -20.71
CA GLU A 304 -1.59 -4.97 -20.85
C GLU A 304 -1.79 -3.52 -20.36
N GLN A 305 -2.89 -2.90 -20.79
CA GLN A 305 -3.32 -1.56 -20.40
C GLN A 305 -2.21 -0.51 -20.51
N LEU A 306 -1.50 -0.50 -21.65
CA LEU A 306 -0.45 0.48 -21.87
C LEU A 306 -1.08 1.88 -22.00
N ARG A 307 -0.70 2.77 -21.09
CA ARG A 307 -1.20 4.14 -20.99
C ARG A 307 -0.08 5.14 -21.01
N ILE A 308 -0.35 6.25 -21.67
CA ILE A 308 0.51 7.42 -21.66
C ILE A 308 -0.34 8.59 -21.19
N LEU A 309 0.08 9.23 -20.10
CA LEU A 309 -0.70 10.26 -19.42
C LEU A 309 0.12 11.55 -19.30
N LYS A 310 -0.55 12.70 -19.29
CA LYS A 310 0.05 13.98 -18.89
C LYS A 310 -0.33 14.29 -17.46
N PRO A 311 0.56 14.09 -16.49
CA PRO A 311 0.16 14.25 -15.12
C PRO A 311 -0.03 15.72 -14.76
N GLN A 312 -1.12 15.97 -14.04
CA GLN A 312 -1.47 17.26 -13.40
C GLN A 312 -1.69 17.04 -11.89
N ILE A 313 -1.26 15.89 -11.40
CA ILE A 313 -1.50 15.34 -10.06
C ILE A 313 -0.21 14.65 -9.58
N THR A 314 -0.16 14.26 -8.31
CA THR A 314 0.99 13.56 -7.71
C THR A 314 1.18 12.16 -8.31
N VAL A 315 2.40 11.62 -8.20
CA VAL A 315 2.76 10.31 -8.80
C VAL A 315 1.98 9.15 -8.18
N GLU A 316 1.73 9.22 -6.87
CA GLU A 316 0.92 8.25 -6.14
C GLU A 316 -0.48 8.19 -6.75
N LYS A 317 -1.08 9.36 -7.01
CA LYS A 317 -2.40 9.46 -7.62
C LYS A 317 -2.40 9.06 -9.10
N ILE A 318 -1.32 9.34 -9.86
CA ILE A 318 -1.16 8.79 -11.22
C ILE A 318 -1.20 7.26 -11.16
N PHE A 319 -0.49 6.67 -10.20
CA PHE A 319 -0.43 5.22 -10.04
C PHE A 319 -1.76 4.59 -9.73
N GLU A 320 -2.51 5.18 -8.80
CA GLU A 320 -3.87 4.76 -8.52
C GLU A 320 -4.71 4.80 -9.80
N GLU A 321 -4.75 5.94 -10.48
CA GLU A 321 -5.57 6.15 -11.67
C GLU A 321 -5.12 5.34 -12.90
N ALA A 322 -3.82 5.06 -13.03
CA ALA A 322 -3.26 4.29 -14.15
C ALA A 322 -3.60 2.80 -14.07
N LYS A 323 -3.86 2.27 -12.87
CA LYS A 323 -4.23 0.87 -12.62
C LYS A 323 -5.70 0.57 -12.92
N TYR A 324 -6.58 1.59 -12.88
CA TYR A 324 -8.03 1.42 -13.09
C TYR A 324 -8.39 1.30 -14.55
N ILE A 325 -9.44 0.58 -14.89
CA ILE A 325 -9.87 0.35 -16.28
C ILE A 325 -10.29 1.66 -16.98
N SER A 326 -10.87 2.59 -16.24
CA SER A 326 -11.24 3.93 -16.68
C SER A 326 -10.49 4.99 -15.86
N SER A 327 -10.11 6.10 -16.50
CA SER A 327 -9.43 7.20 -15.83
C SER A 327 -10.45 8.24 -15.35
N ALA A 328 -10.26 8.81 -14.16
CA ALA A 328 -11.00 10.00 -13.75
C ALA A 328 -10.71 11.19 -14.70
N ALA A 329 -11.65 12.13 -14.81
CA ALA A 329 -11.50 13.34 -15.65
C ALA A 329 -10.24 14.17 -15.33
N SER A 330 -9.68 14.03 -14.12
CA SER A 330 -8.47 14.72 -13.68
C SER A 330 -7.17 14.20 -14.29
N VAL A 331 -7.17 13.03 -14.95
CA VAL A 331 -5.99 12.49 -15.63
C VAL A 331 -6.21 12.50 -17.14
N LYS A 332 -5.53 13.42 -17.82
CA LYS A 332 -5.62 13.51 -19.27
C LYS A 332 -4.83 12.38 -19.92
N THR A 333 -5.56 11.35 -20.36
CA THR A 333 -5.01 10.22 -21.11
C THR A 333 -4.65 10.66 -22.53
N PHE A 334 -3.39 10.43 -22.90
CA PHE A 334 -2.81 10.83 -24.17
C PHE A 334 -2.88 9.70 -25.21
N LEU A 335 -2.57 8.49 -24.76
CA LEU A 335 -2.69 7.24 -25.50
C LEU A 335 -3.10 6.14 -24.52
N GLN A 336 -3.99 5.26 -24.95
CA GLN A 336 -4.30 4.02 -24.25
C GLN A 336 -4.39 2.89 -25.26
N LEU A 337 -3.70 1.78 -24.99
CA LEU A 337 -3.72 0.58 -25.82
C LEU A 337 -4.23 -0.59 -24.97
N ASN A 338 -5.40 -1.11 -25.34
CA ASN A 338 -6.06 -2.20 -24.62
C ASN A 338 -5.92 -3.57 -25.31
N PHE A 339 -5.21 -3.65 -26.45
CA PHE A 339 -4.86 -4.88 -27.18
C PHE A 339 -6.02 -5.83 -27.54
N ASN A 340 -7.29 -5.36 -27.55
CA ASN A 340 -8.47 -6.20 -27.72
C ASN A 340 -8.65 -6.85 -29.12
N SER A 341 -7.94 -6.41 -30.16
CA SER A 341 -7.89 -7.08 -31.47
C SER A 341 -6.70 -6.59 -32.32
N SER A 342 -6.28 -7.38 -33.33
CA SER A 342 -5.13 -7.10 -34.18
C SER A 342 -5.27 -5.90 -35.13
N VAL A 343 -6.45 -5.28 -35.21
CA VAL A 343 -6.78 -4.25 -36.20
C VAL A 343 -6.90 -2.85 -35.59
N GLU A 344 -7.06 -2.73 -34.27
CA GLU A 344 -7.38 -1.46 -33.63
C GLU A 344 -6.58 -1.30 -32.33
N LEU A 345 -5.34 -0.84 -32.47
CA LEU A 345 -4.77 0.02 -31.44
C LEU A 345 -5.70 1.24 -31.36
N THR A 346 -6.69 1.18 -30.47
CA THR A 346 -7.69 2.24 -30.25
C THR A 346 -6.97 3.42 -29.60
N ASN A 347 -6.24 4.18 -30.41
CA ASN A 347 -5.69 5.45 -30.00
C ASN A 347 -6.87 6.38 -29.78
N VAL A 348 -7.17 6.68 -28.51
CA VAL A 348 -8.28 7.55 -28.09
C VAL A 348 -8.27 8.88 -28.86
N ASN A 349 -7.11 9.32 -29.40
CA ASN A 349 -6.96 10.56 -30.15
C ASN A 349 -6.40 10.39 -31.59
N ASN A 350 -6.06 9.19 -32.08
CA ASN A 350 -5.42 8.93 -33.40
C ASN A 350 -4.15 9.76 -33.76
N VAL A 351 -3.40 10.28 -32.77
CA VAL A 351 -2.29 11.23 -33.03
C VAL A 351 -0.91 10.56 -33.22
N TYR A 352 -0.71 9.32 -32.78
CA TYR A 352 0.62 8.70 -32.64
C TYR A 352 0.81 7.49 -33.55
N PRO A 353 1.83 7.49 -34.44
CA PRO A 353 2.18 6.31 -35.23
C PRO A 353 2.62 5.17 -34.31
N VAL A 354 2.02 4.00 -34.51
CA VAL A 354 2.41 2.76 -33.82
C VAL A 354 2.83 1.73 -34.87
N LEU A 355 4.03 1.20 -34.70
CA LEU A 355 4.60 0.16 -35.54
C LEU A 355 4.73 -1.12 -34.72
N HIS A 356 4.40 -2.27 -35.30
CA HIS A 356 4.58 -3.53 -34.61
C HIS A 356 4.90 -4.66 -35.58
N LYS A 357 5.51 -5.73 -35.05
CA LYS A 357 5.83 -6.96 -35.80
C LYS A 357 5.50 -8.16 -34.94
N ASN A 358 4.67 -9.07 -35.46
CA ASN A 358 4.42 -10.40 -34.88
C ASN A 358 3.99 -10.40 -33.40
N ILE A 359 3.20 -9.40 -32.96
CA ILE A 359 2.61 -9.42 -31.62
C ILE A 359 1.49 -10.46 -31.60
N LYS A 360 1.54 -11.37 -30.63
CA LYS A 360 0.44 -12.31 -30.35
C LYS A 360 -0.46 -11.72 -29.27
N TYR A 361 -1.75 -12.01 -29.36
CA TYR A 361 -2.73 -11.60 -28.34
C TYR A 361 -3.14 -12.83 -27.54
N VAL A 362 -3.12 -12.71 -26.21
CA VAL A 362 -3.55 -13.77 -25.28
C VAL A 362 -4.62 -13.20 -24.35
N VAL A 363 -5.58 -14.02 -23.95
CA VAL A 363 -6.60 -13.62 -22.96
C VAL A 363 -5.89 -13.09 -21.72
N SER A 364 -6.23 -11.87 -21.32
CA SER A 364 -5.58 -11.29 -20.15
C SER A 364 -6.26 -11.73 -18.87
N ASP A 365 -5.42 -12.12 -17.92
CA ASP A 365 -5.74 -12.39 -16.53
C ASP A 365 -5.10 -11.37 -15.59
N ALA A 366 -4.68 -10.19 -16.08
CA ALA A 366 -4.11 -9.15 -15.23
C ALA A 366 -5.11 -8.69 -14.16
N PRO A 367 -4.63 -8.25 -12.98
CA PRO A 367 -5.50 -7.81 -11.92
C PRO A 367 -6.37 -6.64 -12.39
N ILE A 368 -7.69 -6.81 -12.33
CA ILE A 368 -8.63 -5.70 -12.43
C ILE A 368 -8.71 -5.09 -11.04
N ILE A 369 -7.94 -4.03 -10.81
CA ILE A 369 -8.01 -3.30 -9.56
C ILE A 369 -9.20 -2.37 -9.66
N SER A 370 -10.17 -2.50 -8.76
CA SER A 370 -11.23 -1.50 -8.62
C SER A 370 -10.79 -0.38 -7.68
N ARG A 371 -11.25 0.84 -7.95
CA ARG A 371 -11.02 1.96 -7.05
C ARG A 371 -11.79 1.75 -5.75
N ALA A 372 -11.13 2.03 -4.63
CA ALA A 372 -11.76 2.00 -3.33
C ALA A 372 -12.93 2.99 -3.26
N PRO A 373 -14.05 2.63 -2.61
CA PRO A 373 -15.13 3.58 -2.34
C PRO A 373 -14.64 4.79 -1.54
N GLU A 374 -15.05 5.99 -1.92
CA GLU A 374 -14.76 7.21 -1.17
C GLU A 374 -15.82 7.38 -0.09
N LEU A 375 -15.54 6.88 1.12
CA LEU A 375 -16.42 6.98 2.28
C LEU A 375 -16.33 8.35 2.96
N ASN A 376 -17.48 8.88 3.35
CA ASN A 376 -17.66 9.97 4.30
C ASN A 376 -18.63 9.53 5.39
N VAL A 377 -18.41 9.97 6.63
CA VAL A 377 -19.31 9.67 7.75
C VAL A 377 -19.74 10.97 8.41
N SER A 378 -21.05 11.19 8.43
CA SER A 378 -21.71 12.33 9.09
C SER A 378 -22.34 11.86 10.40
N ILE A 379 -22.03 12.56 11.49
CA ILE A 379 -22.53 12.23 12.82
C ILE A 379 -23.77 13.08 13.08
N THR A 380 -24.90 12.44 13.40
CA THR A 380 -26.10 13.12 13.90
C THR A 380 -26.34 12.77 15.37
N TYR A 381 -27.33 13.41 15.99
CA TYR A 381 -27.71 13.12 17.38
C TYR A 381 -28.18 11.67 17.57
N SER A 382 -28.89 11.10 16.60
CA SER A 382 -29.53 9.78 16.71
C SER A 382 -28.86 8.68 15.91
N TYR A 383 -28.03 8.98 14.90
CA TYR A 383 -27.40 7.98 14.05
C TYR A 383 -26.06 8.44 13.48
N ASN A 384 -25.31 7.52 12.89
CA ASN A 384 -24.19 7.84 12.02
C ASN A 384 -24.61 7.55 10.58
N GLN A 385 -24.48 8.54 9.70
CA GLN A 385 -24.78 8.37 8.27
C GLN A 385 -23.48 8.18 7.51
N LEU A 386 -23.36 7.06 6.82
CA LEU A 386 -22.26 6.75 5.94
C LEU A 386 -22.71 7.07 4.51
N GLU A 387 -21.97 7.92 3.81
CA GLU A 387 -22.15 8.17 2.37
C GLU A 387 -20.86 7.77 1.66
N TRP A 388 -20.95 6.94 0.62
CA TRP A 388 -19.78 6.64 -0.21
C TRP A 388 -20.07 6.73 -1.69
N ARG A 389 -19.03 7.10 -2.45
CA ARG A 389 -19.09 7.20 -3.91
C ARG A 389 -18.12 6.26 -4.59
N CYS A 390 -18.52 5.82 -5.78
CA CYS A 390 -17.70 4.94 -6.63
C CYS A 390 -17.56 5.52 -8.03
N VAL A 391 -16.34 5.41 -8.58
CA VAL A 391 -16.04 5.84 -9.96
C VAL A 391 -16.39 4.74 -10.96
N GLU A 392 -16.25 3.47 -10.58
CA GLU A 392 -16.48 2.31 -11.45
C GLU A 392 -17.49 1.35 -10.83
N ILE A 393 -18.73 1.36 -11.32
CA ILE A 393 -19.81 0.53 -10.78
C ILE A 393 -19.99 -0.81 -11.52
N ASN A 394 -19.53 -0.89 -12.78
CA ASN A 394 -19.77 -2.04 -13.64
C ASN A 394 -19.19 -3.35 -13.13
N ASN A 395 -18.10 -3.28 -12.35
CA ASN A 395 -17.44 -4.46 -11.79
C ASN A 395 -17.90 -4.83 -10.37
N ILE A 396 -18.79 -4.04 -9.78
CA ILE A 396 -19.20 -4.20 -8.39
C ILE A 396 -20.31 -5.25 -8.30
N SER A 397 -20.15 -6.21 -7.40
CA SER A 397 -21.22 -7.14 -7.03
C SER A 397 -22.05 -6.61 -5.87
N ARG A 398 -21.40 -6.15 -4.79
CA ARG A 398 -22.06 -5.63 -3.59
C ARG A 398 -21.12 -4.83 -2.71
N PHE A 399 -21.67 -4.04 -1.80
CA PHE A 399 -20.94 -3.43 -0.69
C PHE A 399 -21.30 -4.10 0.64
N ILE A 400 -20.31 -4.20 1.52
CA ILE A 400 -20.47 -4.54 2.92
C ILE A 400 -20.02 -3.33 3.74
N VAL A 401 -20.89 -2.89 4.64
CA VAL A 401 -20.60 -1.84 5.61
C VAL A 401 -20.03 -2.50 6.85
N GLU A 402 -18.82 -2.12 7.22
CA GLU A 402 -18.10 -2.73 8.33
C GLU A 402 -17.80 -1.70 9.43
N ARG A 403 -17.89 -2.16 10.69
CA ARG A 403 -17.61 -1.37 11.90
C ARG A 403 -16.64 -2.09 12.83
N SER A 404 -15.79 -1.34 13.52
CA SER A 404 -14.94 -1.81 14.61
C SER A 404 -14.91 -0.79 15.75
N SER A 405 -14.72 -1.24 17.00
CA SER A 405 -14.45 -0.35 18.15
C SER A 405 -12.96 -0.13 18.42
N ALA A 406 -12.07 -0.91 17.79
CA ALA A 406 -10.64 -0.96 18.10
C ALA A 406 -9.72 -0.70 16.88
N ALA A 407 -10.28 -0.28 15.73
CA ALA A 407 -9.61 -0.21 14.43
C ALA A 407 -9.10 -1.56 13.88
N SER A 408 -9.29 -2.65 14.62
CA SER A 408 -9.02 -4.03 14.26
C SER A 408 -10.29 -4.88 14.44
N SER A 409 -10.37 -6.04 13.79
CA SER A 409 -11.51 -6.97 13.95
C SER A 409 -12.87 -6.37 13.58
N PHE A 410 -13.04 -6.01 12.31
CA PHE A 410 -14.27 -5.43 11.79
C PHE A 410 -15.41 -6.43 11.72
N ILE A 411 -16.61 -6.00 12.10
CA ILE A 411 -17.87 -6.73 11.94
C ILE A 411 -18.69 -6.13 10.81
N GLU A 412 -19.44 -6.96 10.10
CA GLU A 412 -20.43 -6.53 9.12
C GLU A 412 -21.68 -6.01 9.84
N ILE A 413 -22.12 -4.80 9.49
CA ILE A 413 -23.33 -4.15 10.03
C ILE A 413 -24.41 -3.91 8.97
N GLY A 414 -24.13 -4.18 7.70
CA GLY A 414 -25.09 -4.12 6.61
C GLY A 414 -24.47 -4.37 5.25
N SER A 415 -25.31 -4.57 4.23
CA SER A 415 -24.88 -4.75 2.84
C SER A 415 -25.77 -4.01 1.86
N ILE A 416 -25.22 -3.69 0.69
CA ILE A 416 -25.96 -3.18 -0.47
C ILE A 416 -25.63 -4.08 -1.67
N ASP A 417 -26.58 -4.90 -2.10
CA ASP A 417 -26.41 -5.85 -3.22
C ASP A 417 -26.94 -5.29 -4.55
N ASN A 418 -27.81 -4.28 -4.52
CA ASN A 418 -28.40 -3.70 -5.73
C ASN A 418 -27.63 -2.43 -6.16
N ILE A 419 -26.63 -2.62 -7.02
CA ILE A 419 -25.78 -1.54 -7.54
C ILE A 419 -26.54 -0.80 -8.65
N GLN A 420 -26.97 0.44 -8.37
CA GLN A 420 -27.71 1.28 -9.33
C GLN A 420 -26.78 2.22 -10.14
N ASP A 421 -27.14 2.46 -11.42
CA ASP A 421 -26.29 3.18 -12.39
C ASP A 421 -26.33 4.71 -12.32
N ILE A 422 -27.34 5.32 -11.69
CA ILE A 422 -27.59 6.76 -11.85
C ILE A 422 -26.95 7.54 -10.69
N SER A 423 -25.77 8.13 -10.92
CA SER A 423 -25.04 9.13 -10.08
C SER A 423 -24.22 8.66 -8.86
N SER A 424 -24.02 7.35 -8.72
CA SER A 424 -23.08 6.59 -7.84
C SER A 424 -22.66 7.15 -6.48
N SER A 425 -23.64 7.63 -5.69
CA SER A 425 -23.54 7.77 -4.23
C SER A 425 -24.45 6.78 -3.52
N TYR A 426 -23.95 6.13 -2.47
CA TYR A 426 -24.65 5.15 -1.64
C TYR A 426 -24.70 5.64 -0.21
N VAL A 427 -25.80 5.33 0.48
CA VAL A 427 -26.02 5.78 1.86
C VAL A 427 -26.40 4.59 2.75
N PHE A 428 -25.84 4.57 3.96
CA PHE A 428 -26.21 3.65 5.03
C PHE A 428 -26.36 4.41 6.35
N ILE A 429 -27.33 4.03 7.17
CA ILE A 429 -27.59 4.64 8.48
C ILE A 429 -27.30 3.59 9.57
N ASP A 430 -26.35 3.90 10.44
CA ASP A 430 -26.06 3.10 11.64
C ASP A 430 -26.69 3.78 12.88
N GLU A 431 -27.83 3.26 13.30
CA GLU A 431 -28.54 3.68 14.52
C GLU A 431 -28.04 2.97 15.79
N SER A 432 -27.20 1.93 15.64
CA SER A 432 -26.81 1.03 16.72
C SER A 432 -25.58 1.48 17.51
N VAL A 433 -25.11 2.71 17.30
CA VAL A 433 -23.83 3.19 17.82
C VAL A 433 -24.05 3.94 19.12
N ASN A 434 -23.37 3.45 20.16
CA ASN A 434 -23.17 4.22 21.37
C ASN A 434 -22.27 5.43 21.07
N LYS A 435 -22.75 6.64 21.32
CA LYS A 435 -22.04 7.89 21.00
C LYS A 435 -20.84 8.15 21.91
N ASP A 436 -20.77 7.45 23.05
CA ASP A 436 -19.65 7.48 23.99
C ASP A 436 -18.51 6.52 23.57
N GLU A 437 -18.72 5.74 22.51
CA GLU A 437 -17.73 4.80 21.99
C GLU A 437 -17.08 5.31 20.71
N ILE A 438 -15.81 4.92 20.52
CA ILE A 438 -15.16 5.09 19.23
C ILE A 438 -15.73 4.05 18.28
N ALA A 439 -16.16 4.49 17.10
CA ALA A 439 -16.46 3.62 15.98
C ALA A 439 -15.50 3.91 14.83
N TYR A 440 -14.96 2.85 14.24
CA TYR A 440 -14.21 2.87 13.00
C TYR A 440 -15.07 2.26 11.92
N TYR A 441 -15.33 3.01 10.86
CA TYR A 441 -16.10 2.55 9.71
C TYR A 441 -15.22 2.34 8.50
N ARG A 442 -15.57 1.34 7.69
CA ARG A 442 -15.07 1.20 6.32
C ARG A 442 -16.09 0.51 5.44
N ILE A 443 -15.97 0.72 4.14
CA ILE A 443 -16.73 0.00 3.13
C ILE A 443 -15.84 -1.07 2.54
N LYS A 444 -16.33 -2.30 2.54
CA LYS A 444 -15.76 -3.42 1.80
C LYS A 444 -16.56 -3.60 0.51
N GLN A 445 -15.95 -3.24 -0.61
CA GLN A 445 -16.47 -3.53 -1.92
C GLN A 445 -16.12 -4.97 -2.30
N ILE A 446 -17.11 -5.72 -2.78
CA ILE A 446 -16.93 -7.03 -3.39
C ILE A 446 -17.25 -6.88 -4.87
N ASN A 447 -16.29 -7.23 -5.71
CA ASN A 447 -16.42 -7.22 -7.16
C ASN A 447 -17.05 -8.52 -7.69
N LYS A 448 -17.45 -8.52 -8.97
CA LYS A 448 -18.07 -9.69 -9.63
C LYS A 448 -17.13 -10.90 -9.71
N ASP A 449 -15.82 -10.69 -9.73
CA ASP A 449 -14.82 -11.74 -9.55
C ASP A 449 -14.63 -12.26 -8.13
N GLY A 450 -15.21 -11.60 -7.13
CA GLY A 450 -14.97 -11.91 -5.72
C GLY A 450 -13.70 -11.26 -5.15
N SER A 451 -12.96 -10.47 -5.94
CA SER A 451 -11.92 -9.58 -5.38
C SER A 451 -12.55 -8.55 -4.45
N THR A 452 -11.78 -8.09 -3.47
CA THR A 452 -12.27 -7.14 -2.46
C THR A 452 -11.39 -5.90 -2.39
N VAL A 453 -12.04 -4.75 -2.23
CA VAL A 453 -11.37 -3.45 -2.05
C VAL A 453 -11.99 -2.75 -0.86
N TYR A 454 -11.16 -2.18 0.01
CA TYR A 454 -11.61 -1.46 1.19
C TYR A 454 -11.46 0.04 0.98
N SER A 455 -12.45 0.82 1.43
CA SER A 455 -12.29 2.27 1.61
C SER A 455 -11.24 2.57 2.67
N GLN A 456 -10.88 3.86 2.80
CA GLN A 456 -10.26 4.37 4.02
C GLN A 456 -11.13 4.02 5.24
N GLN A 457 -10.45 3.88 6.39
CA GLN A 457 -11.12 3.78 7.67
C GLN A 457 -11.44 5.17 8.20
N ILE A 458 -12.69 5.42 8.60
CA ILE A 458 -13.10 6.66 9.24
C ILE A 458 -13.41 6.40 10.70
N LYS A 459 -12.60 7.01 11.58
CA LYS A 459 -12.84 7.05 13.02
C LYS A 459 -13.86 8.14 13.33
N VAL A 460 -14.93 7.78 14.02
CA VAL A 460 -15.91 8.70 14.60
C VAL A 460 -16.13 8.37 16.08
N GLY A 461 -16.67 9.32 16.83
CA GLY A 461 -16.82 9.21 18.28
C GLY A 461 -15.55 9.64 19.03
N MET A 462 -15.75 10.17 20.23
CA MET A 462 -14.70 10.49 21.18
C MET A 462 -14.83 9.45 22.29
N GLY A 463 -14.12 8.32 22.17
CA GLY A 463 -14.23 7.25 23.16
C GLY A 463 -14.09 7.80 24.56
N ASN A 464 -15.04 7.48 25.44
CA ASN A 464 -15.12 7.91 26.83
C ASN A 464 -14.20 9.11 27.14
N VAL A 465 -14.60 10.30 26.70
CA VAL A 465 -14.22 11.48 27.48
C VAL A 465 -15.02 11.34 28.76
N GLU A 466 -14.38 10.87 29.83
CA GLU A 466 -14.98 11.01 31.16
C GLU A 466 -15.30 12.50 31.33
N GLN A 467 -16.60 12.81 31.27
CA GLN A 467 -17.07 14.16 30.97
C GLN A 467 -16.72 15.08 32.13
N PHE A 468 -16.02 16.19 31.85
CA PHE A 468 -16.02 17.37 32.73
C PHE A 468 -17.40 17.56 33.37
N ARG A 469 -17.44 17.65 34.70
CA ARG A 469 -18.70 17.78 35.44
C ARG A 469 -18.77 19.14 36.13
N LEU A 470 -19.71 19.98 35.69
CA LEU A 470 -20.11 21.18 36.42
C LEU A 470 -21.23 20.85 37.42
N SER A 471 -20.93 20.85 38.72
CA SER A 471 -21.94 20.67 39.77
C SER A 471 -22.87 21.89 39.85
N GLN A 472 -24.09 21.70 40.38
CA GLN A 472 -24.95 22.82 40.74
C GLN A 472 -24.28 23.60 41.89
N ASN A 473 -24.31 24.93 41.85
CA ASN A 473 -23.79 25.74 42.94
C ASN A 473 -24.50 25.39 44.26
N TYR A 474 -23.78 25.40 45.38
CA TYR A 474 -24.34 25.13 46.70
C TYR A 474 -23.89 26.18 47.72
N PRO A 475 -24.82 26.77 48.50
CA PRO A 475 -26.27 26.58 48.42
C PRO A 475 -26.89 27.16 47.13
N ASN A 476 -28.09 26.70 46.74
CA ASN A 476 -28.91 27.33 45.69
C ASN A 476 -30.40 27.13 46.03
N PRO A 477 -31.19 28.18 46.38
CA PRO A 477 -30.81 29.59 46.40
C PRO A 477 -29.68 29.93 47.38
N PHE A 478 -28.94 31.01 47.14
CA PHE A 478 -27.81 31.44 47.98
C PHE A 478 -27.99 32.86 48.51
N ASN A 479 -27.31 33.18 49.63
CA ASN A 479 -27.32 34.51 50.26
C ASN A 479 -26.07 34.74 51.14
N PRO A 480 -25.23 35.76 50.86
CA PRO A 480 -24.88 36.27 49.55
C PRO A 480 -23.78 35.41 48.86
N SER A 481 -23.32 34.33 49.51
CA SER A 481 -22.21 33.49 49.06
C SER A 481 -22.67 32.12 48.54
N THR A 482 -22.02 31.59 47.50
CA THR A 482 -22.17 30.18 47.05
C THR A 482 -20.85 29.60 46.60
N SER A 483 -20.73 28.27 46.60
CA SER A 483 -19.60 27.57 45.98
C SER A 483 -20.02 26.90 44.67
N ILE A 484 -19.16 26.99 43.65
CA ILE A 484 -19.27 26.32 42.35
C ILE A 484 -18.20 25.25 42.31
N GLU A 485 -18.63 23.99 42.19
CA GLU A 485 -17.73 22.85 42.11
C GLU A 485 -17.63 22.33 40.67
N ILE A 486 -16.41 22.04 40.25
CA ILE A 486 -16.10 21.37 38.99
C ILE A 486 -15.29 20.12 39.25
N ASP A 487 -15.48 19.10 38.42
CA ASP A 487 -14.65 17.89 38.39
C ASP A 487 -13.95 17.80 37.03
N LEU A 488 -12.61 17.89 37.05
CA LEU A 488 -11.76 17.77 35.88
C LEU A 488 -11.20 16.36 35.80
N PHE A 489 -11.42 15.68 34.67
CA PHE A 489 -10.98 14.30 34.46
C PHE A 489 -9.57 14.20 33.84
N GLU A 490 -9.07 15.32 33.31
CA GLU A 490 -7.71 15.55 32.81
C GLU A 490 -7.28 17.00 33.08
N ASP A 491 -5.97 17.26 32.98
CA ASP A 491 -5.43 18.60 33.15
C ASP A 491 -5.88 19.52 32.00
N ALA A 492 -6.43 20.69 32.31
CA ALA A 492 -7.02 21.57 31.30
C ALA A 492 -6.86 23.06 31.65
N GLU A 493 -6.75 23.88 30.62
CA GLU A 493 -6.92 25.33 30.74
C GLU A 493 -8.40 25.67 30.72
N ILE A 494 -8.89 26.32 31.78
CA ILE A 494 -10.31 26.65 31.95
C ILE A 494 -10.52 28.11 32.33
N GLU A 495 -11.72 28.60 32.02
CA GLU A 495 -12.25 29.87 32.49
C GLU A 495 -13.58 29.65 33.21
N VAL A 496 -13.78 30.29 34.36
CA VAL A 496 -15.01 30.25 35.15
C VAL A 496 -15.54 31.68 35.30
N ARG A 497 -16.70 31.98 34.70
CA ARG A 497 -17.29 33.31 34.64
C ARG A 497 -18.73 33.32 35.13
N VAL A 498 -19.17 34.44 35.66
CA VAL A 498 -20.55 34.70 36.08
C VAL A 498 -21.16 35.81 35.25
N TYR A 499 -22.44 35.67 34.89
CA TYR A 499 -23.20 36.57 34.05
C TYR A 499 -24.58 36.88 34.65
N ASN A 500 -25.16 38.03 34.29
CA ASN A 500 -26.59 38.29 34.47
C ASN A 500 -27.43 37.67 33.33
N LEU A 501 -28.76 37.82 33.38
CA LEU A 501 -29.67 37.29 32.35
C LEU A 501 -29.53 38.00 31.00
N GLU A 502 -29.08 39.24 31.00
CA GLU A 502 -28.76 40.01 29.80
C GLU A 502 -27.45 39.57 29.14
N GLY A 503 -26.74 38.60 29.72
CA GLY A 503 -25.47 38.07 29.21
C GLY A 503 -24.26 38.95 29.47
N GLN A 504 -24.41 40.00 30.30
CA GLN A 504 -23.29 40.82 30.74
C GLN A 504 -22.46 40.04 31.75
N GLU A 505 -21.15 40.01 31.54
CA GLU A 505 -20.20 39.42 32.48
C GLU A 505 -20.16 40.26 33.76
N LEU A 506 -20.38 39.60 34.90
CA LEU A 506 -20.33 40.22 36.22
C LEU A 506 -19.00 39.99 36.91
N VAL A 507 -18.43 38.78 36.80
CA VAL A 507 -17.13 38.45 37.39
C VAL A 507 -16.45 37.26 36.70
N LEU A 508 -15.11 37.30 36.65
CA LEU A 508 -14.23 36.18 36.34
C LEU A 508 -13.73 35.53 37.63
N LEU A 509 -14.14 34.30 37.92
CA LEU A 509 -13.73 33.56 39.11
C LEU A 509 -12.37 32.86 38.92
N HIS A 510 -12.08 32.40 37.71
CA HIS A 510 -10.81 31.75 37.40
C HIS A 510 -10.50 31.80 35.90
N LYS A 511 -9.22 31.94 35.54
CA LYS A 511 -8.70 31.75 34.19
C LYS A 511 -7.29 31.17 34.29
N GLY A 512 -7.09 29.96 33.77
CA GLY A 512 -5.78 29.33 33.75
C GLY A 512 -5.83 27.81 33.76
N PHE A 513 -4.65 27.20 33.90
CA PHE A 513 -4.47 25.76 33.90
C PHE A 513 -4.79 25.15 35.26
N LEU A 514 -5.59 24.08 35.27
CA LEU A 514 -5.88 23.27 36.44
C LEU A 514 -5.57 21.81 36.16
N VAL A 515 -5.02 21.13 37.16
CA VAL A 515 -4.79 19.68 37.11
C VAL A 515 -6.09 18.91 37.28
N LYS A 516 -6.10 17.64 36.87
CA LYS A 516 -7.16 16.68 37.14
C LYS A 516 -7.58 16.72 38.62
N GLY A 517 -8.88 16.73 38.88
CA GLY A 517 -9.48 16.66 40.20
C GLY A 517 -10.65 17.63 40.39
N ILE A 518 -11.18 17.64 41.63
CA ILE A 518 -12.29 18.49 42.03
C ILE A 518 -11.76 19.88 42.43
N HIS A 519 -12.31 20.93 41.84
CA HIS A 519 -11.99 22.32 42.16
C HIS A 519 -13.24 23.08 42.59
N LYS A 520 -13.07 24.01 43.52
CA LYS A 520 -14.16 24.83 44.07
C LYS A 520 -13.87 26.31 43.90
N PHE A 521 -14.84 27.05 43.41
CA PHE A 521 -14.79 28.50 43.25
C PHE A 521 -15.88 29.14 44.08
N ASN A 522 -15.51 30.09 44.93
CA ASN A 522 -16.48 30.82 45.73
C ASN A 522 -16.95 32.06 44.97
N PHE A 523 -18.24 32.33 45.04
CA PHE A 523 -18.87 33.50 44.45
C PHE A 523 -19.61 34.29 45.53
N GLU A 524 -19.22 35.56 45.69
CA GLU A 524 -19.79 36.51 46.64
C GLU A 524 -20.61 37.56 45.89
N ALA A 525 -21.89 37.70 46.25
CA ALA A 525 -22.84 38.54 45.55
C ALA A 525 -23.43 39.67 46.43
N GLU A 526 -22.68 40.15 47.44
CA GLU A 526 -23.13 41.18 48.39
C GLU A 526 -23.67 42.45 47.71
N ASN A 527 -23.14 42.82 46.55
CA ASN A 527 -23.52 44.03 45.81
C ASN A 527 -24.49 43.79 44.65
N LEU A 528 -25.00 42.56 44.48
CA LEU A 528 -25.93 42.21 43.40
C LEU A 528 -27.38 42.11 43.89
N PRO A 529 -28.39 42.52 43.09
CA PRO A 529 -29.80 42.38 43.47
C PRO A 529 -30.23 40.90 43.50
N SER A 530 -31.26 40.57 44.30
CA SER A 530 -31.90 39.24 44.24
C SER A 530 -32.36 38.94 42.82
N GLY A 531 -32.10 37.73 42.32
CA GLY A 531 -32.35 37.41 40.92
C GLY A 531 -31.66 36.14 40.43
N ILE A 532 -31.87 35.82 39.16
CA ILE A 532 -31.24 34.68 38.49
C ILE A 532 -29.93 35.14 37.86
N TYR A 533 -28.88 34.35 38.06
CA TYR A 533 -27.57 34.54 37.46
C TYR A 533 -27.13 33.25 36.76
N LEU A 534 -26.16 33.38 35.86
CA LEU A 534 -25.56 32.25 35.15
C LEU A 534 -24.09 32.15 35.51
N TYR A 535 -23.57 30.94 35.70
CA TYR A 535 -22.14 30.70 35.71
C TYR A 535 -21.77 29.74 34.59
N LYS A 536 -20.68 30.03 33.90
CA LYS A 536 -20.17 29.30 32.75
C LYS A 536 -18.74 28.85 33.03
N VAL A 537 -18.46 27.60 32.70
CA VAL A 537 -17.11 27.05 32.66
C VAL A 537 -16.79 26.69 31.22
N SER A 538 -15.65 27.16 30.71
CA SER A 538 -15.23 26.92 29.33
C SER A 538 -13.74 26.61 29.22
N SER A 539 -13.40 25.74 28.27
CA SER A 539 -12.06 25.43 27.79
C SER A 539 -12.06 25.50 26.26
N PRO A 540 -10.91 25.28 25.58
CA PRO A 540 -10.88 25.16 24.12
C PRO A 540 -11.74 24.02 23.55
N VAL A 541 -12.08 23.01 24.37
CA VAL A 541 -12.73 21.76 23.91
C VAL A 541 -14.10 21.48 24.56
N PHE A 542 -14.46 22.17 25.64
CA PHE A 542 -15.79 22.04 26.27
C PHE A 542 -16.32 23.37 26.84
N SER A 543 -17.63 23.48 27.01
CA SER A 543 -18.27 24.64 27.64
C SER A 543 -19.62 24.26 28.26
N GLN A 544 -19.82 24.54 29.55
CA GLN A 544 -21.07 24.27 30.26
C GLN A 544 -21.53 25.48 31.08
N THR A 545 -22.84 25.71 31.12
CA THR A 545 -23.46 26.83 31.87
C THR A 545 -24.54 26.31 32.80
N LYS A 546 -24.63 26.88 34.01
CA LYS A 546 -25.71 26.60 34.97
C LYS A 546 -26.29 27.87 35.56
N LYS A 547 -27.53 27.77 36.04
CA LYS A 547 -28.28 28.88 36.64
C LYS A 547 -28.12 28.85 38.15
N MET A 548 -28.03 30.00 38.79
CA MET A 548 -28.05 30.16 40.24
C MET A 548 -29.07 31.24 40.64
N LEU A 549 -29.69 31.09 41.81
CA LEU A 549 -30.72 31.99 42.31
C LEU A 549 -30.22 32.67 43.59
N LEU A 550 -30.06 34.00 43.55
CA LEU A 550 -29.71 34.83 44.71
C LEU A 550 -30.98 35.31 45.40
N THR A 551 -31.11 35.04 46.70
CA THR A 551 -32.25 35.48 47.53
C THR A 551 -31.73 36.21 48.77
N LYS A 552 -31.77 37.54 48.75
CA LYS A 552 -31.47 38.40 49.91
C LYS A 552 -32.70 38.67 50.76
#